data_AF-A0A3B0VC42-F1
#
_entry.id   AF-A0A3B0VC42-F1
#
_cell.length_a   1.000
_cell.length_b   1.000
_cell.length_c   1.000
_cell.angle_alpha   90.00
_cell.angle_beta   90.00
_cell.angle_gamma   90.00
#
_symmetry.space_group_name_H-M   'P 1'
#
loop_
_entity.id
_entity.type
_entity.pdbx_description
1 polymer ?
#
loop_
_entity_poly.entity_id
_entity_poly.type
_entity_poly.pdbx_seq_one_letter_code
_entity_poly.pdbx_strand_id
1 'polypeptide(L)'
;MKKNSKILKWSLFAGAIYFLAIAAVHMLGVKVPLLFVYFNVPSYAYQDRIISFLAFGWSAFLFTASRDPVKNVALVKAILLAGVGAIVSLSIINTTTDFKALSPEINVTVFWMETAVLLLYVSWLIFFYFRSQNEA
;
A
#
# COMPACT_ATOMS: atom_id res chain seq x y z
N MET A 1 -11.88 -13.55 19.16
CA MET A 1 -11.85 -12.24 18.47
C MET A 1 -13.26 -11.86 18.05
N LYS A 2 -13.67 -10.63 18.36
CA LYS A 2 -14.97 -10.05 17.97
C LYS A 2 -15.00 -9.80 16.45
N LYS A 3 -16.18 -9.54 15.87
CA LYS A 3 -16.39 -9.50 14.41
C LYS A 3 -15.48 -8.49 13.73
N ASN A 4 -15.41 -7.26 14.24
CA ASN A 4 -14.62 -6.20 13.60
C ASN A 4 -13.12 -6.48 13.72
N SER A 5 -12.65 -7.06 14.83
CA SER A 5 -11.26 -7.49 14.97
C SER A 5 -10.87 -8.56 13.95
N LYS A 6 -11.78 -9.50 13.62
CA LYS A 6 -11.54 -10.51 12.58
C LYS A 6 -11.43 -9.87 11.19
N ILE A 7 -12.31 -8.93 10.87
CA ILE A 7 -12.27 -8.21 9.58
C ILE A 7 -10.97 -7.42 9.45
N LEU A 8 -10.57 -6.68 10.49
CA LEU A 8 -9.31 -5.94 10.51
C LEU A 8 -8.11 -6.89 10.30
N LYS A 9 -8.07 -8.01 11.03
CA LYS A 9 -7.02 -9.03 10.90
C LYS A 9 -6.86 -9.53 9.47
N TRP A 10 -7.95 -9.97 8.85
CA TRP A 10 -7.88 -10.50 7.50
C TRP A 10 -7.60 -9.42 6.45
N SER A 11 -8.07 -8.19 6.67
CA SER A 11 -7.76 -7.05 5.79
C SER A 11 -6.26 -6.71 5.83
N LEU A 12 -5.65 -6.65 7.03
CA LEU A 12 -4.21 -6.46 7.20
C LEU A 12 -3.42 -7.60 6.56
N PHE A 13 -3.85 -8.85 6.74
CA PHE A 13 -3.20 -10.01 6.12
C PHE A 13 -3.27 -9.97 4.59
N ALA A 14 -4.43 -9.61 4.02
CA ALA A 14 -4.57 -9.43 2.58
C ALA A 14 -3.61 -8.35 2.05
N GLY A 15 -3.49 -7.23 2.75
CA GLY A 15 -2.47 -6.22 2.44
C GLY A 15 -1.05 -6.77 2.48
N ALA A 16 -0.73 -7.62 3.47
CA ALA A 16 0.60 -8.23 3.55
C ALA A 16 0.94 -9.08 2.32
N ILE A 17 -0.01 -9.89 1.85
CA ILE A 17 0.15 -10.70 0.62
C ILE A 17 0.27 -9.80 -0.60
N TYR A 18 -0.54 -8.74 -0.70
CA TYR A 18 -0.47 -7.78 -1.80
C TYR A 18 0.90 -7.09 -1.88
N PHE A 19 1.39 -6.54 -0.77
CA PHE A 19 2.71 -5.89 -0.74
C PHE A 19 3.88 -6.86 -0.95
N LEU A 20 3.72 -8.14 -0.59
CA LEU A 20 4.69 -9.18 -0.93
C LEU A 20 4.74 -9.41 -2.46
N ALA A 21 3.57 -9.42 -3.12
CA ALA A 21 3.50 -9.54 -4.56
C ALA A 21 4.12 -8.31 -5.26
N ILE A 22 3.85 -7.09 -4.78
CA ILE A 22 4.53 -5.86 -5.24
C ILE A 22 6.04 -6.02 -5.12
N ALA A 23 6.52 -6.46 -3.95
CA ALA A 23 7.94 -6.65 -3.72
C ALA A 23 8.56 -7.63 -4.73
N ALA A 24 7.87 -8.74 -5.02
CA ALA A 24 8.34 -9.72 -5.99
C ALA A 24 8.42 -9.15 -7.41
N VAL A 25 7.36 -8.47 -7.90
CA VAL A 25 7.37 -7.96 -9.28
C VAL A 25 8.39 -6.84 -9.48
N HIS A 26 8.64 -5.99 -8.47
CA HIS A 26 9.69 -4.98 -8.53
C HIS A 26 11.10 -5.60 -8.46
N MET A 27 11.30 -6.66 -7.67
CA MET A 27 12.60 -7.38 -7.66
C MET A 27 12.90 -8.00 -9.03
N LEU A 28 11.88 -8.54 -9.69
CA LEU A 28 11.99 -9.21 -10.99
C LEU A 28 11.91 -8.24 -12.18
N GLY A 29 11.57 -6.96 -11.96
CA GLY A 29 11.37 -5.98 -13.04
C GLY A 29 10.13 -6.24 -13.92
N VAL A 30 9.14 -6.99 -13.41
CA VAL A 30 7.94 -7.38 -14.19
C VAL A 30 6.87 -6.29 -14.06
N LYS A 31 6.70 -5.49 -15.11
CA LYS A 31 5.79 -4.35 -15.15
C LYS A 31 4.32 -4.78 -15.35
N VAL A 32 3.67 -5.20 -14.27
CA VAL A 32 2.23 -5.53 -14.25
C VAL A 32 1.45 -4.36 -13.65
N PRO A 33 0.40 -3.84 -14.31
CA PRO A 33 -0.48 -2.83 -13.72
C PRO A 33 -1.00 -3.26 -12.34
N LEU A 34 -1.19 -2.31 -11.43
CA LEU A 34 -1.57 -2.51 -10.01
C LEU A 34 -0.47 -3.12 -9.12
N LEU A 35 0.26 -4.13 -9.59
CA LEU A 35 1.35 -4.73 -8.79
C LEU A 35 2.67 -3.98 -8.91
N PHE A 36 2.82 -3.15 -9.94
CA PHE A 36 4.00 -2.34 -10.18
C PHE A 36 3.58 -0.87 -10.23
N VAL A 37 3.82 -0.15 -9.13
CA VAL A 37 3.42 1.27 -9.02
C VAL A 37 4.16 2.05 -10.10
N TYR A 38 3.44 2.86 -10.87
CA TYR A 38 3.98 3.54 -12.06
C TYR A 38 4.55 2.58 -13.11
N PHE A 39 3.90 1.44 -13.36
CA PHE A 39 4.39 0.35 -14.25
C PHE A 39 4.95 0.80 -15.61
N ASN A 40 4.34 1.81 -16.24
CA ASN A 40 4.75 2.36 -17.54
C ASN A 40 5.66 3.59 -17.45
N VAL A 41 6.12 3.97 -16.26
CA VAL A 41 7.18 4.98 -16.08
C VAL A 41 8.55 4.30 -16.22
N PRO A 42 9.50 4.87 -16.99
CA PRO A 42 10.87 4.37 -17.04
C PRO A 42 11.53 4.43 -15.65
N SER A 43 12.14 3.33 -15.22
CA SER A 43 12.88 3.22 -13.96
C SER A 43 14.19 2.46 -14.17
N TYR A 44 15.19 2.79 -13.36
CA TYR A 44 16.43 2.01 -13.29
C TYR A 44 16.24 0.82 -12.33
N ALA A 45 16.90 -0.30 -12.63
CA ALA A 45 16.79 -1.51 -11.82
C ALA A 45 17.11 -1.31 -10.32
N TYR A 46 17.99 -0.37 -9.97
CA TYR A 46 18.27 -0.08 -8.56
C TYR A 46 17.09 0.60 -7.85
N GLN A 47 16.31 1.43 -8.55
CA GLN A 47 15.10 2.06 -8.03
C GLN A 47 14.03 1.00 -7.75
N ASP A 48 13.84 0.07 -8.68
CA ASP A 48 12.89 -1.03 -8.50
C ASP A 48 13.27 -1.92 -7.31
N ARG A 49 14.57 -2.19 -7.11
CA ARG A 49 15.05 -2.94 -5.93
C ARG A 49 14.81 -2.20 -4.62
N ILE A 50 14.93 -0.86 -4.61
CA ILE A 50 14.58 -0.05 -3.43
C ILE A 50 13.07 -0.16 -3.15
N ILE A 51 12.23 -0.04 -4.19
CA ILE A 51 10.77 -0.19 -4.04
C ILE A 51 10.43 -1.60 -3.53
N SER A 52 11.08 -2.62 -4.08
CA SER A 52 10.92 -4.01 -3.63
C SER A 52 11.23 -4.18 -2.14
N PHE A 53 12.36 -3.64 -1.69
CA PHE A 53 12.75 -3.68 -0.27
C PHE A 53 11.72 -2.98 0.63
N LEU A 54 11.25 -1.79 0.23
CA LEU A 54 10.23 -1.05 0.98
C LEU A 54 8.89 -1.78 1.00
N ALA A 55 8.44 -2.33 -0.13
CA ALA A 55 7.21 -3.12 -0.23
C ALA A 55 7.28 -4.39 0.62
N PHE A 56 8.44 -5.06 0.66
CA PHE A 56 8.65 -6.20 1.56
C PHE A 56 8.55 -5.78 3.03
N GLY A 57 9.12 -4.62 3.40
CA GLY A 57 8.95 -4.05 4.75
C GLY A 57 7.48 -3.82 5.11
N TRP A 58 6.70 -3.23 4.20
CA TRP A 58 5.25 -3.07 4.36
C TRP A 58 4.54 -4.42 4.57
N SER A 59 4.89 -5.42 3.76
CA SER A 59 4.34 -6.77 3.90
C SER A 59 4.62 -7.36 5.30
N ALA A 60 5.86 -7.26 5.78
CA ALA A 60 6.25 -7.76 7.10
C ALA A 60 5.49 -7.04 8.24
N PHE A 61 5.33 -5.72 8.17
CA PHE A 61 4.59 -4.96 9.19
C PHE A 61 3.11 -5.31 9.19
N LEU A 62 2.47 -5.37 8.00
CA LEU A 62 1.08 -5.76 7.85
C LEU A 62 0.83 -7.19 8.35
N PHE A 63 1.72 -8.13 8.00
CA PHE A 63 1.65 -9.52 8.46
C PHE A 63 1.75 -9.59 9.98
N THR A 64 2.73 -8.91 10.57
CA THR A 64 2.93 -8.88 12.02
C THR A 64 1.70 -8.31 12.74
N ALA A 65 1.18 -7.17 12.26
CA ALA A 65 -0.04 -6.56 12.79
C ALA A 65 -1.25 -7.50 12.67
N SER A 66 -1.37 -8.26 11.58
CA SER A 66 -2.48 -9.18 11.33
C SER A 66 -2.55 -10.35 12.33
N ARG A 67 -1.44 -10.73 12.97
CA ARG A 67 -1.40 -11.88 13.90
C ARG A 67 -2.37 -11.66 15.06
N ASP A 68 -2.28 -10.48 15.67
CA ASP A 68 -3.17 -10.01 16.74
C ASP A 68 -3.30 -8.47 16.72
N PRO A 69 -4.21 -7.90 15.91
CA PRO A 69 -4.33 -6.45 15.74
C PRO A 69 -4.78 -5.72 17.01
N VAL A 70 -5.46 -6.43 17.93
CA VAL A 70 -5.97 -5.84 19.17
C VAL A 70 -4.86 -5.70 20.21
N LYS A 71 -3.87 -6.60 20.22
CA LYS A 71 -2.67 -6.44 21.05
C LYS A 71 -1.63 -5.51 20.42
N ASN A 72 -1.51 -5.52 19.09
CA ASN A 72 -0.52 -4.72 18.36
C ASN A 72 -1.02 -3.31 17.99
N VAL A 73 -1.74 -2.63 18.89
CA VAL A 73 -2.41 -1.34 18.62
C VAL A 73 -1.45 -0.28 18.08
N ALA A 74 -0.25 -0.16 18.67
CA ALA A 74 0.74 0.83 18.26
C ALA A 74 1.21 0.60 16.81
N LEU A 75 1.47 -0.65 16.44
CA LEU A 75 1.86 -1.01 15.08
C LEU A 75 0.74 -0.77 14.08
N VAL A 76 -0.51 -1.11 14.42
CA VAL A 76 -1.67 -0.81 13.57
C VAL A 76 -1.79 0.70 13.35
N LYS A 77 -1.70 1.52 14.41
CA LYS A 77 -1.70 2.99 14.27
C LYS A 77 -0.57 3.50 13.37
N ALA A 78 0.64 2.97 13.52
CA ALA A 78 1.78 3.35 12.68
C ALA A 78 1.54 3.01 11.20
N ILE A 79 1.00 1.83 10.90
CA ILE A 79 0.60 1.42 9.54
C ILE A 79 -0.44 2.37 8.96
N LEU A 80 -1.47 2.73 9.74
CA LEU A 80 -2.52 3.65 9.28
C LEU A 80 -1.95 5.05 8.98
N LEU A 81 -1.11 5.57 9.88
CA LEU A 81 -0.46 6.88 9.69
C LEU A 81 0.45 6.88 8.46
N ALA A 82 1.30 5.86 8.32
CA ALA A 82 2.18 5.72 7.17
C ALA A 82 1.37 5.53 5.87
N GLY A 83 0.22 4.86 5.91
CA GLY A 83 -0.70 4.71 4.78
C GLY A 83 -1.28 6.05 4.33
N VAL A 84 -1.71 6.90 5.26
CA VAL A 84 -2.13 8.29 4.97
C VAL A 84 -0.99 9.08 4.35
N GLY A 85 0.23 8.98 4.92
CA GLY A 85 1.42 9.61 4.36
C GLY A 85 1.72 9.16 2.92
N ALA A 86 1.57 7.86 2.63
CA ALA A 86 1.75 7.33 1.28
C ALA A 86 0.72 7.91 0.30
N ILE A 87 -0.55 8.03 0.69
CA ILE A 87 -1.60 8.63 -0.16
C ILE A 87 -1.28 10.09 -0.48
N VAL A 88 -0.85 10.88 0.52
CA VAL A 88 -0.45 12.28 0.32
C VAL A 88 0.73 12.36 -0.64
N SER A 89 1.78 11.56 -0.41
CA SER A 89 2.97 11.53 -1.28
C SER A 89 2.65 11.13 -2.72
N LEU A 90 1.81 10.10 -2.93
CA LEU A 90 1.36 9.70 -4.26
C LEU A 90 0.53 10.78 -4.93
N SER A 91 -0.33 11.48 -4.18
CA SER A 91 -1.13 12.59 -4.70
C SER A 91 -0.24 13.76 -5.14
N ILE A 92 0.81 14.07 -4.38
CA ILE A 92 1.81 15.06 -4.77
C ILE A 92 2.49 14.63 -6.07
N ILE A 93 3.03 13.41 -6.14
CA ILE A 93 3.68 12.90 -7.36
C ILE A 93 2.74 12.99 -8.57
N ASN A 94 1.50 12.49 -8.44
CA ASN A 94 0.50 12.51 -9.51
C ASN A 94 0.13 13.92 -9.98
N THR A 95 0.32 14.94 -9.15
CA THR A 95 -0.01 16.34 -9.45
C THR A 95 1.18 17.12 -9.97
N THR A 96 2.39 16.86 -9.44
CA THR A 96 3.58 17.68 -9.71
C THR A 96 4.50 17.12 -10.78
N THR A 97 4.41 15.82 -11.08
CA THR A 97 5.28 15.19 -12.07
C THR A 97 4.76 15.40 -13.49
N ASP A 98 5.62 15.92 -14.36
CA ASP A 98 5.34 15.98 -15.80
C ASP A 98 5.58 14.60 -16.44
N PHE A 99 4.55 13.74 -16.37
CA PHE A 99 4.62 12.41 -16.96
C PHE A 99 4.75 12.42 -18.48
N LYS A 100 4.26 13.47 -19.16
CA LYS A 100 4.36 13.55 -20.62
C LYS A 100 5.79 13.80 -21.09
N ALA A 101 6.59 14.51 -20.29
CA ALA A 101 8.01 14.65 -20.53
C ALA A 101 8.78 13.33 -20.37
N LEU A 102 8.28 12.40 -19.55
CA LEU A 102 8.88 11.07 -19.37
C LEU A 102 8.51 10.10 -20.49
N SER A 103 7.23 10.08 -20.88
CA SER A 103 6.74 9.39 -22.06
C SER A 103 5.36 9.94 -22.46
N PRO A 104 5.13 10.29 -23.74
CA PRO A 104 3.83 10.78 -24.21
C PRO A 104 2.66 9.82 -24.01
N GLU A 105 2.94 8.52 -23.90
CA GLU A 105 1.95 7.45 -23.78
C GLU A 105 1.44 7.25 -22.34
N ILE A 106 2.05 7.91 -21.36
CA ILE A 106 1.65 7.76 -19.95
C ILE A 106 0.30 8.43 -19.71
N ASN A 107 -0.67 7.63 -19.29
CA ASN A 107 -1.95 8.10 -18.80
C ASN A 107 -1.94 8.18 -17.26
N VAL A 108 -1.79 9.40 -16.72
CA VAL A 108 -1.78 9.67 -15.28
C VAL A 108 -3.08 9.24 -14.56
N THR A 109 -4.20 9.12 -15.28
CA THR A 109 -5.46 8.64 -14.70
C THR A 109 -5.32 7.23 -14.09
N VAL A 110 -4.45 6.39 -14.65
CA VAL A 110 -4.19 5.05 -14.09
C VAL A 110 -3.54 5.15 -12.71
N PHE A 111 -2.60 6.08 -12.51
CA PHE A 111 -1.96 6.29 -11.22
C PHE A 111 -2.90 6.92 -10.19
N TRP A 112 -3.84 7.76 -10.65
CA TRP A 112 -4.92 8.24 -9.79
C TRP A 112 -5.86 7.12 -9.33
N MET A 113 -6.14 6.13 -10.19
CA MET A 113 -6.90 4.95 -9.79
C MET A 113 -6.15 4.13 -8.74
N GLU A 114 -4.83 3.93 -8.90
CA GLU A 114 -3.99 3.26 -7.89
C GLU A 114 -4.04 3.99 -6.54
N THR A 115 -3.88 5.32 -6.53
CA THR A 115 -4.00 6.15 -5.32
C THR A 115 -5.40 6.06 -4.70
N ALA A 116 -6.46 6.03 -5.50
CA ALA A 116 -7.84 5.90 -5.02
C ALA A 116 -8.09 4.53 -4.38
N VAL A 117 -7.56 3.44 -4.97
CA VAL A 117 -7.65 2.09 -4.38
C VAL A 117 -6.93 2.04 -3.04
N LEU A 118 -5.74 2.63 -2.93
CA LEU A 118 -5.02 2.72 -1.66
C LEU A 118 -5.80 3.54 -0.62
N LEU A 119 -6.40 4.67 -1.03
CA LEU A 119 -7.25 5.47 -0.16
C LEU A 119 -8.42 4.65 0.39
N LEU A 120 -9.16 3.95 -0.47
CA LEU A 120 -10.27 3.09 -0.05
C LEU A 120 -9.81 2.00 0.91
N TYR A 121 -8.67 1.36 0.64
CA TYR A 121 -8.10 0.33 1.52
C TYR A 121 -7.70 0.90 2.89
N VAL A 122 -7.00 2.03 2.93
CA VAL A 122 -6.59 2.67 4.20
C VAL A 122 -7.82 3.16 4.98
N SER A 123 -8.80 3.80 4.33
CA SER A 123 -10.06 4.20 4.97
C SER A 123 -10.82 3.00 5.54
N TRP A 124 -10.84 1.88 4.83
CA TRP A 124 -11.42 0.62 5.31
C TRP A 124 -10.71 0.12 6.58
N LEU A 125 -9.37 0.09 6.57
CA LEU A 125 -8.60 -0.30 7.76
C LEU A 125 -8.84 0.64 8.94
N ILE A 126 -8.89 1.96 8.71
CA ILE A 126 -9.18 2.97 9.75
C ILE A 126 -10.56 2.71 10.36
N PHE A 127 -11.58 2.50 9.53
CA PHE A 127 -12.93 2.23 9.98
C PHE A 127 -12.98 0.97 10.87
N PHE A 128 -12.40 -0.14 10.42
CA PHE A 128 -12.40 -1.38 11.21
C PHE A 128 -11.47 -1.34 12.41
N TYR A 129 -10.41 -0.53 12.38
CA TYR A 129 -9.60 -0.23 13.55
C TYR A 129 -10.46 0.36 14.67
N PHE A 130 -11.13 1.50 14.44
CA PHE A 130 -11.97 2.12 15.46
C PHE A 130 -13.13 1.22 15.91
N ARG A 131 -13.77 0.52 14.96
CA ARG A 131 -14.83 -0.43 15.26
C ARG A 131 -14.36 -1.63 16.10
N SER A 132 -13.11 -2.05 15.95
CA SER A 132 -12.52 -3.13 16.76
C SER A 132 -12.16 -2.68 18.17
N GLN A 133 -11.80 -1.41 18.36
CA GLN A 133 -11.51 -0.83 19.68
C GLN A 133 -12.78 -0.62 20.51
N ASN A 134 -13.86 -0.15 19.88
CA ASN A 134 -15.16 -0.01 20.54
C ASN A 134 -15.79 -1.37 20.88
N GLU A 135 -15.38 -2.42 20.17
CA GLU A 135 -15.79 -3.77 20.50
C GLU A 135 -14.97 -4.35 21.64
N ALA A 136 -13.69 -3.98 21.85
CA ALA A 136 -12.76 -4.65 22.76
C ALA A 136 -13.22 -4.63 24.22
#